data_AF-A0A540UW45-F1
#
_entry.id   AF-A0A540UW45-F1
#
_cell.length_a   1.000
_cell.length_b   1.000
_cell.length_c   1.000
_cell.angle_alpha   90.00
_cell.angle_beta   90.00
_cell.angle_gamma   90.00
#
_symmetry.space_group_name_H-M   'P 1'
#
loop_
_entity.id
_entity.type
_entity.pdbx_description
1 polymer ?
#
loop_
_entity_poly.entity_id
_entity_poly.type
_entity_poly.pdbx_seq_one_letter_code
_entity_poly.pdbx_strand_id
1 'polypeptide(L)'
;MANLKQQALDKMLKEMEQEHSLSEDRIHNWLCEQEDDDLFQGVLKEGYTIKAALKYVSNKAREFAQNGMACILDETVFEWIREYFLSNSKLENIRQVPVEPVSKKKNKPAKTATAKARQGIWPDEDTKPDKPKKSTKGVVENQMSIFDFLDEA
;
A
#
# COMPACT_ATOMS: atom_id res chain seq x y z
N MET A 1 32.80 7.22 -8.91
CA MET A 1 31.57 6.48 -8.57
C MET A 1 30.92 7.03 -7.30
N ALA A 2 31.66 7.29 -6.20
CA ALA A 2 31.08 7.82 -4.94
C ALA A 2 30.27 9.14 -5.04
N ASN A 3 30.53 9.98 -6.05
CA ASN A 3 29.81 11.25 -6.18
C ASN A 3 28.35 11.07 -6.60
N LEU A 4 28.05 10.09 -7.46
CA LEU A 4 26.71 9.88 -8.00
C LEU A 4 25.75 9.39 -6.92
N LYS A 5 26.16 8.35 -6.18
CA LYS A 5 25.39 7.83 -5.04
C LYS A 5 25.12 8.93 -4.03
N GLN A 6 26.13 9.71 -3.62
CA GLN A 6 25.94 10.78 -2.65
C GLN A 6 24.95 11.85 -3.14
N GLN A 7 25.07 12.28 -4.40
CA GLN A 7 24.12 13.24 -4.99
C GLN A 7 22.69 12.70 -5.00
N ALA A 8 22.50 11.42 -5.33
CA ALA A 8 21.18 10.80 -5.34
C ALA A 8 20.60 10.71 -3.93
N LEU A 9 21.42 10.30 -2.94
CA LEU A 9 21.02 10.28 -1.53
C LEU A 9 20.63 11.68 -1.03
N ASP A 10 21.44 12.71 -1.31
CA ASP A 10 21.13 14.09 -0.91
C ASP A 10 19.84 14.62 -1.55
N LYS A 11 19.57 14.26 -2.81
CA LYS A 11 18.30 14.60 -3.48
C LYS A 11 17.13 13.91 -2.78
N MET A 12 17.24 12.60 -2.54
CA MET A 12 16.19 11.82 -1.88
C MET A 12 15.93 12.32 -0.46
N LEU A 13 16.97 12.68 0.30
CA LEU A 13 16.82 13.27 1.63
C LEU A 13 15.99 14.56 1.60
N LYS A 14 16.23 15.46 0.63
CA LYS A 14 15.40 16.67 0.46
C LYS A 14 13.94 16.37 0.13
N GLU A 15 13.66 15.27 -0.57
CA GLU A 15 12.29 14.81 -0.81
C GLU A 15 11.65 14.29 0.49
N MET A 16 12.41 13.56 1.31
CA MET A 16 11.97 13.02 2.60
C MET A 16 11.88 14.07 3.72
N GLU A 17 12.52 15.23 3.59
CA GLU A 17 12.33 16.37 4.51
C GLU A 17 10.92 17.00 4.38
N GLN A 18 10.23 16.76 3.26
CA GLN A 18 8.87 17.23 3.04
C GLN A 18 7.84 16.22 3.58
N GLU A 19 6.54 16.54 3.50
CA GLU A 19 5.48 15.61 3.87
C GLU A 19 5.50 14.35 2.98
N HIS A 20 5.77 13.22 3.61
CA HIS A 20 5.89 11.90 3.01
C HIS A 20 5.07 10.85 3.78
N SER A 21 4.76 9.75 3.11
CA SER A 21 4.09 8.59 3.69
C SER A 21 5.06 7.49 4.12
N LEU A 22 4.61 6.58 4.99
CA LEU A 22 5.38 5.38 5.39
C LEU A 22 5.79 4.51 4.20
N SER A 23 5.01 4.55 3.11
CA SER A 23 5.37 3.85 1.87
C SER A 23 6.54 4.52 1.16
N GLU A 24 6.62 5.85 1.18
CA GLU A 24 7.77 6.60 0.65
C GLU A 24 9.03 6.30 1.49
N ASP A 25 8.91 6.25 2.82
CA ASP A 25 10.02 5.85 3.71
C ASP A 25 10.60 4.49 3.35
N ARG A 26 9.72 3.52 3.08
CA ARG A 26 10.15 2.16 2.77
C ARG A 26 10.88 2.08 1.43
N ILE A 27 10.45 2.86 0.45
CA ILE A 27 11.12 3.00 -0.84
C ILE A 27 12.47 3.71 -0.66
N HIS A 28 12.51 4.79 0.11
CA HIS A 28 13.73 5.52 0.43
C HIS A 28 14.79 4.62 1.07
N ASN A 29 14.42 3.85 2.09
CA ASN A 29 15.32 2.95 2.80
C ASN A 29 15.88 1.89 1.85
N TRP A 30 15.01 1.27 1.04
CA TRP A 30 15.45 0.31 0.03
C TRP A 30 16.43 0.91 -0.99
N LEU A 31 16.17 2.14 -1.47
CA LEU A 31 17.08 2.86 -2.39
C LEU A 31 18.44 3.18 -1.75
N CYS A 32 18.47 3.49 -0.45
CA CYS A 32 19.71 3.77 0.27
C CYS A 32 20.62 2.54 0.38
N GLU A 33 20.03 1.35 0.46
CA GLU A 33 20.74 0.07 0.52
C GLU A 33 21.34 -0.36 -0.82
N GLN A 34 20.97 0.28 -1.94
CA GLN A 34 21.47 -0.08 -3.26
C GLN A 34 22.88 0.47 -3.54
N GLU A 35 23.57 -0.18 -4.49
CA GLU A 35 24.89 0.23 -5.01
C GLU A 35 24.91 0.30 -6.55
N ASP A 36 23.73 0.39 -7.17
CA ASP A 36 23.56 0.42 -8.63
C ASP A 36 23.68 1.87 -9.14
N ASP A 37 24.79 2.18 -9.81
CA ASP A 37 25.06 3.51 -10.37
C ASP A 37 23.99 3.92 -11.41
N ASP A 38 23.52 2.99 -12.26
CA ASP A 38 22.50 3.29 -13.28
C ASP A 38 21.16 3.64 -12.64
N LEU A 39 20.85 3.00 -11.52
CA LEU A 39 19.68 3.33 -10.70
C LEU A 39 19.79 4.76 -10.16
N PHE A 40 20.94 5.13 -9.58
CA PHE A 40 21.17 6.47 -9.05
C PHE A 40 21.16 7.55 -10.14
N GLN A 41 21.64 7.26 -11.35
CA GLN A 41 21.47 8.17 -12.49
C GLN A 41 20.00 8.42 -12.80
N GLY A 42 19.17 7.37 -12.76
CA GLY A 42 17.72 7.47 -12.93
C GLY A 42 17.05 8.33 -11.85
N VAL A 43 17.46 8.15 -10.59
CA VAL A 43 16.98 8.93 -9.44
C VAL A 43 17.34 10.41 -9.60
N LEU A 44 18.51 10.75 -10.13
CA LEU A 44 18.96 12.14 -10.25
C LEU A 44 18.22 12.97 -11.31
N LYS A 45 17.59 12.33 -12.30
CA LYS A 45 16.91 13.08 -13.38
C LYS A 45 15.70 13.87 -12.87
N GLU A 46 15.38 14.95 -13.59
CA GLU A 46 14.26 15.81 -13.26
C GLU A 46 12.91 15.12 -13.49
N GLY A 47 11.94 15.37 -12.59
CA GLY A 47 10.60 14.77 -12.64
C GLY A 47 10.50 13.36 -12.04
N TYR A 48 11.63 12.73 -11.74
CA TYR A 48 11.71 11.45 -11.06
C TYR A 48 11.93 11.69 -9.57
N THR A 49 10.97 11.24 -8.77
CA THR A 49 10.90 11.42 -7.32
C THR A 49 10.37 10.13 -6.68
N ILE A 50 10.63 9.94 -5.39
CA ILE A 50 10.14 8.78 -4.63
C ILE A 50 8.60 8.76 -4.67
N LYS A 51 7.95 9.92 -4.56
CA LYS A 51 6.49 10.07 -4.67
C LYS A 51 5.96 9.66 -6.05
N ALA A 52 6.65 10.04 -7.12
CA ALA A 52 6.28 9.62 -8.47
C ALA A 52 6.47 8.11 -8.68
N ALA A 53 7.54 7.53 -8.13
CA ALA A 53 7.77 6.09 -8.14
C ALA A 53 6.67 5.34 -7.39
N LEU A 54 6.26 5.81 -6.20
CA LEU A 54 5.16 5.24 -5.43
C LEU A 54 3.84 5.26 -6.23
N LYS A 55 3.55 6.37 -6.91
CA LYS A 55 2.37 6.47 -7.78
C LYS A 55 2.43 5.51 -8.96
N TYR A 56 3.60 5.34 -9.56
CA TYR A 56 3.82 4.38 -10.65
C TYR A 56 3.53 2.95 -10.18
N VAL A 57 4.13 2.51 -9.07
CA VAL A 57 3.89 1.14 -8.56
C VAL A 57 2.47 0.93 -8.07
N SER A 58 1.81 1.96 -7.53
CA SER A 58 0.40 1.89 -7.14
C SER A 58 -0.52 1.68 -8.36
N ASN A 59 -0.23 2.34 -9.47
CA ASN A 59 -0.96 2.14 -10.72
C ASN A 59 -0.68 0.75 -11.31
N LYS A 60 0.58 0.32 -11.31
CA LYS A 60 0.96 -1.01 -11.76
C LYS A 60 0.30 -2.10 -10.93
N ALA A 61 0.27 -1.96 -9.60
CA ALA A 61 -0.41 -2.85 -8.67
C ALA A 61 -1.92 -3.00 -8.97
N ARG A 62 -2.58 -1.93 -9.41
CA ARG A 62 -4.01 -1.98 -9.80
C ARG A 62 -4.27 -2.88 -10.99
N GLU A 63 -3.30 -3.06 -11.89
CA GLU A 63 -3.44 -3.96 -13.03
C GLU A 63 -3.49 -5.43 -12.60
N PHE A 64 -2.87 -5.75 -11.46
CA PHE A 64 -2.89 -7.09 -10.85
C PHE A 64 -4.04 -7.27 -9.85
N ALA A 65 -4.84 -6.23 -9.61
CA ALA A 65 -5.90 -6.27 -8.61
C ALA A 65 -7.12 -7.08 -9.09
N GLN A 66 -7.57 -8.01 -8.25
CA GLN A 66 -8.84 -8.71 -8.43
C GLN A 66 -9.85 -8.13 -7.43
N ASN A 67 -11.02 -7.72 -7.91
CA ASN A 67 -12.05 -7.05 -7.11
C ASN A 67 -11.53 -5.79 -6.35
N GLY A 68 -10.57 -5.07 -6.96
CA GLY A 68 -10.00 -3.85 -6.38
C GLY A 68 -8.93 -4.08 -5.30
N MET A 69 -8.51 -5.33 -5.06
CA MET A 69 -7.44 -5.67 -4.12
C MET A 69 -6.33 -6.47 -4.82
N ALA A 70 -5.07 -6.17 -4.49
CA ALA A 70 -3.90 -6.92 -4.93
C ALA A 70 -3.03 -7.21 -3.70
N CYS A 71 -2.57 -8.45 -3.56
CA CYS A 71 -1.52 -8.82 -2.61
C CYS A 71 -0.22 -8.96 -3.38
N ILE A 72 0.72 -8.05 -3.14
CA ILE A 72 1.99 -7.97 -3.88
C ILE A 72 3.11 -7.98 -2.84
N LEU A 73 4.13 -8.78 -3.09
CA LEU A 73 5.31 -8.84 -2.24
C LEU A 73 6.13 -7.55 -2.38
N ASP A 74 6.75 -7.12 -1.28
CA ASP A 74 7.60 -5.92 -1.27
C ASP A 74 8.72 -6.04 -2.31
N GLU A 75 9.31 -7.23 -2.47
CA GLU A 75 10.34 -7.53 -3.49
C GLU A 75 9.88 -7.18 -4.90
N THR A 76 8.66 -7.59 -5.29
CA THR A 76 8.09 -7.27 -6.60
C THR A 76 7.85 -5.76 -6.75
N VAL A 77 7.44 -5.07 -5.68
CA VAL A 77 7.28 -3.61 -5.70
C VAL A 77 8.63 -2.94 -5.91
N PHE A 78 9.69 -3.41 -5.23
CA PHE A 78 11.04 -2.89 -5.40
C PHE A 78 11.60 -3.13 -6.81
N GLU A 79 11.32 -4.27 -7.43
CA GLU A 79 11.66 -4.52 -8.83
C GLU A 79 11.02 -3.49 -9.77
N TRP A 80 9.75 -3.15 -9.55
CA TRP A 80 9.07 -2.13 -10.36
C TRP A 80 9.62 -0.73 -10.11
N ILE A 81 10.04 -0.41 -8.89
CA ILE A 81 10.72 0.85 -8.57
C ILE A 81 12.05 0.92 -9.31
N ARG A 82 12.83 -0.17 -9.27
CA ARG A 82 14.09 -0.28 -10.01
C ARG A 82 13.85 -0.08 -11.50
N GLU A 83 12.85 -0.76 -12.06
CA GLU A 83 12.46 -0.63 -13.47
C GLU A 83 12.06 0.81 -13.82
N TYR A 84 11.32 1.50 -12.95
CA TYR A 84 10.90 2.89 -13.16
C TYR A 84 12.10 3.84 -13.32
N PHE A 85 13.08 3.75 -12.42
CA PHE A 85 14.27 4.58 -12.47
C PHE A 85 15.27 4.14 -13.56
N LEU A 86 15.42 2.84 -13.82
CA LEU A 86 16.30 2.32 -14.89
C LEU A 86 15.75 2.60 -16.29
N SER A 87 14.43 2.53 -16.47
CA SER A 87 13.80 2.93 -17.72
C SER A 87 14.25 4.34 -18.08
N ASN A 88 14.32 5.22 -17.09
CA ASN A 88 14.82 6.57 -17.30
C ASN A 88 16.32 6.64 -17.55
N SER A 89 17.16 5.88 -16.84
CA SER A 89 18.62 5.86 -17.08
C SER A 89 18.95 5.63 -18.56
N LYS A 90 18.26 4.68 -19.21
CA LYS A 90 18.41 4.34 -20.64
C LYS A 90 17.85 5.40 -21.61
N LEU A 91 17.06 6.34 -21.09
CA LEU A 91 16.39 7.36 -21.88
C LEU A 91 17.12 8.69 -21.71
N GLU A 92 18.19 8.91 -22.46
CA GLU A 92 18.75 10.25 -22.68
C GLU A 92 17.81 11.14 -23.53
N ASN A 93 16.62 10.66 -23.92
CA ASN A 93 15.78 11.30 -24.92
C ASN A 93 14.27 11.10 -24.71
N ILE A 94 13.74 11.41 -23.51
CA ILE A 94 12.28 11.66 -23.39
C ILE A 94 12.08 13.09 -22.89
N ARG A 95 11.76 13.97 -23.84
CA ARG A 95 11.14 15.27 -23.56
C ARG A 95 9.88 15.01 -22.73
N GLN A 96 9.84 15.56 -21.52
CA GLN A 96 8.64 15.59 -20.70
C GLN A 96 7.51 16.24 -21.51
N VAL A 97 6.49 15.46 -21.85
CA VAL A 97 5.27 16.00 -22.44
C VAL A 97 4.46 16.60 -21.29
N PRO A 98 4.14 17.91 -21.32
CA PRO A 98 3.31 18.52 -20.30
C PRO A 98 1.95 17.81 -20.27
N VAL A 99 1.58 17.27 -19.11
CA VAL A 99 0.24 16.72 -18.91
C VAL A 99 -0.73 17.90 -18.83
N GLU A 100 -1.42 18.17 -19.93
CA GLU A 100 -2.54 19.11 -19.92
C GLU A 100 -3.66 18.58 -19.00
N PRO A 101 -4.28 19.44 -18.17
CA PRO A 101 -5.33 19.01 -17.26
C PRO A 101 -6.58 18.61 -18.04
N VAL A 102 -6.87 17.30 -18.10
CA VAL A 102 -8.16 16.80 -18.62
C VAL A 102 -9.29 17.34 -17.74
N SER A 103 -10.02 18.30 -18.29
CA SER A 103 -11.25 18.85 -17.76
C SER A 103 -12.30 17.76 -17.55
N LYS A 104 -12.67 17.52 -16.28
CA LYS A 104 -13.76 16.62 -15.87
C LYS A 104 -15.09 17.12 -16.43
N LYS A 105 -15.58 16.53 -17.54
CA LYS A 105 -16.99 16.65 -17.92
C LYS A 105 -17.83 15.75 -17.02
N LYS A 106 -18.64 16.39 -16.18
CA LYS A 106 -19.73 15.78 -15.41
C LYS A 106 -20.74 15.15 -16.36
N ASN A 107 -21.08 13.88 -16.17
CA ASN A 107 -22.41 13.40 -16.55
C ASN A 107 -22.97 12.50 -15.45
N LYS A 108 -24.18 12.85 -15.02
CA LYS A 108 -24.99 12.22 -13.97
C LYS A 108 -25.89 11.11 -14.58
N PRO A 109 -26.53 10.27 -13.75
CA PRO A 109 -26.73 8.84 -14.02
C PRO A 109 -28.07 8.50 -14.69
N ALA A 110 -28.15 7.31 -15.31
CA ALA A 110 -29.41 6.68 -15.71
C ALA A 110 -29.55 5.31 -15.02
N LYS A 111 -30.65 5.16 -14.25
CA LYS A 111 -31.13 3.91 -13.66
C LYS A 111 -32.11 3.23 -14.64
N THR A 112 -32.19 1.90 -14.59
CA THR A 112 -33.37 0.99 -14.48
C THR A 112 -33.13 -0.32 -15.25
N ALA A 113 -32.91 -1.46 -14.58
CA ALA A 113 -33.88 -2.53 -14.20
C ALA A 113 -34.03 -3.59 -15.32
N THR A 114 -33.88 -4.91 -15.13
CA THR A 114 -34.60 -5.81 -14.19
C THR A 114 -33.98 -7.23 -14.14
N ALA A 115 -34.00 -7.80 -12.92
CA ALA A 115 -34.23 -9.19 -12.49
C ALA A 115 -33.86 -10.41 -13.38
N LYS A 116 -33.07 -11.33 -12.80
CA LYS A 116 -33.56 -12.69 -12.45
C LYS A 116 -32.70 -13.35 -11.37
N ALA A 117 -33.36 -13.61 -10.25
CA ALA A 117 -32.89 -14.42 -9.14
C ALA A 117 -32.73 -15.88 -9.57
N ARG A 118 -31.63 -16.53 -9.12
CA ARG A 118 -31.63 -17.96 -8.78
C ARG A 118 -30.71 -18.19 -7.58
N GLN A 119 -31.30 -18.85 -6.58
CA GLN A 119 -30.70 -19.30 -5.33
C GLN A 119 -29.45 -20.14 -5.56
N GLY A 120 -28.47 -19.92 -4.69
CA GLY A 120 -27.32 -20.78 -4.48
C GLY A 120 -26.79 -20.55 -3.07
N ILE A 121 -27.54 -21.02 -2.08
CA ILE A 121 -27.00 -21.32 -0.76
C ILE A 121 -25.92 -22.39 -0.98
N TRP A 122 -24.68 -22.08 -0.62
CA TRP A 122 -23.66 -23.08 -0.34
C TRP A 122 -22.95 -22.71 0.96
N PRO A 123 -22.55 -23.72 1.74
CA PRO A 123 -22.54 -23.70 3.18
C PRO A 123 -21.25 -23.06 3.71
N ASP A 124 -21.37 -22.40 4.85
CA ASP A 124 -20.22 -22.09 5.69
C ASP A 124 -19.72 -23.43 6.27
N GLU A 125 -18.58 -23.90 5.77
CA GLU A 125 -17.95 -25.14 6.23
C GLU A 125 -16.49 -24.88 6.61
N ASP A 126 -16.30 -24.36 7.82
CA ASP A 126 -15.12 -24.66 8.62
C ASP A 126 -15.55 -25.61 9.75
N THR A 127 -15.25 -26.91 9.57
CA THR A 127 -15.42 -27.93 10.60
C THR A 127 -14.07 -28.26 11.24
N LYS A 128 -13.95 -28.10 12.57
CA LYS A 128 -13.50 -29.13 13.57
C LYS A 128 -13.06 -28.49 14.92
N PRO A 129 -13.08 -29.21 16.07
CA PRO A 129 -14.18 -29.98 16.68
C PRO A 129 -14.32 -29.77 18.22
N ASP A 130 -15.49 -30.12 18.77
CA ASP A 130 -15.83 -30.60 20.13
C ASP A 130 -15.45 -29.82 21.44
N LYS A 131 -16.49 -29.41 22.19
CA LYS A 131 -16.72 -29.46 23.68
C LYS A 131 -17.48 -28.22 24.24
N PRO A 132 -18.20 -28.31 25.38
CA PRO A 132 -19.55 -28.85 25.58
C PRO A 132 -20.61 -27.77 25.88
N LYS A 133 -21.89 -28.20 25.86
CA LYS A 133 -23.13 -27.43 26.10
C LYS A 133 -23.08 -26.42 27.25
N LYS A 134 -23.44 -25.16 26.98
CA LYS A 134 -23.75 -24.15 28.01
C LYS A 134 -25.24 -24.24 28.37
N SER A 135 -25.53 -24.83 29.53
CA SER A 135 -26.82 -24.71 30.19
C SER A 135 -27.03 -23.27 30.67
N THR A 136 -28.24 -22.75 30.50
CA THR A 136 -28.75 -21.54 31.16
C THR A 136 -28.56 -21.67 32.66
N LYS A 137 -27.85 -20.72 33.31
CA LYS A 137 -27.82 -20.65 34.77
C LYS A 137 -28.58 -19.42 35.23
N GLY A 138 -29.60 -19.68 36.03
CA GLY A 138 -30.28 -18.70 36.83
C GLY A 138 -29.33 -17.90 37.73
N VAL A 139 -29.89 -16.82 38.21
CA VAL A 139 -29.43 -15.92 39.26
C VAL A 139 -28.58 -16.64 40.32
N VAL A 140 -27.39 -16.09 40.59
CA VAL A 140 -26.58 -16.42 41.77
C VAL A 140 -26.26 -15.10 42.48
N GLU A 141 -26.96 -14.87 43.58
CA GLU A 141 -26.97 -13.67 44.44
C GLU A 141 -25.73 -13.53 45.34
N ASN A 142 -24.51 -13.84 44.87
CA ASN A 142 -23.34 -13.58 45.71
C ASN A 142 -22.05 -13.38 44.93
N GLN A 143 -21.89 -12.21 44.31
CA GLN A 143 -20.57 -11.70 43.94
C GLN A 143 -20.17 -10.66 44.99
N MET A 144 -19.41 -11.07 46.01
CA MET A 144 -18.66 -10.12 46.84
C MET A 144 -17.58 -9.50 45.96
N SER A 145 -17.55 -8.16 45.92
CA SER A 145 -16.66 -7.43 45.03
C SER A 145 -15.22 -7.45 45.55
N ILE A 146 -14.25 -7.50 44.64
CA ILE A 146 -12.80 -7.47 44.93
C ILE A 146 -12.37 -6.22 45.75
N PHE A 147 -13.21 -5.19 45.82
CA PHE A 147 -12.94 -3.98 46.61
C PHE A 147 -13.12 -4.17 48.13
N ASP A 148 -13.74 -5.25 48.59
CA ASP A 148 -13.97 -5.51 50.02
C ASP A 148 -12.73 -6.04 50.75
N PHE A 149 -11.68 -6.44 50.03
CA PHE A 149 -10.45 -7.02 50.60
C PHE A 149 -9.30 -6.02 50.76
N LEU A 150 -9.49 -4.75 50.38
CA LEU A 150 -8.43 -3.73 50.35
C LEU A 150 -8.52 -2.68 51.48
N ASP A 151 -9.50 -2.79 52.38
CA ASP A 151 -9.71 -1.82 53.46
C ASP A 151 -9.23 -2.29 54.85
N GLU A 152 -8.56 -3.44 54.95
CA GLU A 152 -8.02 -3.90 56.23
C GLU A 152 -6.49 -4.09 56.16
N ALA A 153 -5.80 -2.98 56.42
CA ALA A 153 -4.38 -2.90 56.77
C ALA A 153 -4.24 -2.30 58.17
#